data_AF-A0A1M7PLB2-F1
#
_entry.id   AF-A0A1M7PLB2-F1
#
_cell.length_a   1.000
_cell.length_b   1.000
_cell.length_c   1.000
_cell.angle_alpha   90.00
_cell.angle_beta   90.00
_cell.angle_gamma   90.00
#
_symmetry.space_group_name_H-M   'P 1'
#
loop_
_entity.id
_entity.type
_entity.pdbx_description
1 polymer ?
#
loop_
_entity_poly.entity_id
_entity_poly.type
_entity_poly.pdbx_seq_one_letter_code
_entity_poly.pdbx_strand_id
1 'polypeptide(L)'
;MRNMATGIKPKDVWAACDALLLAGERPTIERVRRQLGRGSPNTVSPLLDDWYHHLGGRLKDPGAFGVPPDVPEPVRQAARHFWEVAQAEARRDVDQRVFDERLREAMAAAVANVEAEKERAAIADAAAFEAAGKAVRLQAELARRDAALAEARQRIDELSRELSDRTGL
;
A
#
# COMPACT_ATOMS: atom_id res chain seq x y z
N MET A 1 54.52 48.14 -23.80
CA MET A 1 54.59 46.67 -23.82
C MET A 1 53.22 46.12 -24.19
N ARG A 2 53.11 45.42 -25.33
CA ARG A 2 51.83 44.86 -25.85
C ARG A 2 51.32 43.78 -24.90
N ASN A 3 50.08 43.91 -24.43
CA ASN A 3 49.40 42.90 -23.65
C ASN A 3 49.06 41.73 -24.60
N MET A 4 49.79 40.63 -24.49
CA MET A 4 49.59 39.42 -25.31
C MET A 4 48.27 38.78 -24.86
N ALA A 5 47.19 38.99 -25.61
CA ALA A 5 45.91 38.36 -25.34
C ALA A 5 46.08 36.83 -25.45
N THR A 6 46.09 36.15 -24.31
CA THR A 6 46.18 34.69 -24.25
C THR A 6 44.98 34.11 -24.99
N GLY A 7 45.23 33.46 -26.13
CA GLY A 7 44.20 32.80 -26.92
C GLY A 7 43.44 31.75 -26.10
N ILE A 8 42.17 31.53 -26.44
CA ILE A 8 41.34 30.49 -25.82
C ILE A 8 41.97 29.12 -26.07
N LYS A 9 42.10 28.32 -25.00
CA LYS A 9 42.62 26.96 -25.10
C LYS A 9 41.46 25.98 -25.30
N PRO A 10 41.64 24.90 -26.08
CA PRO A 10 40.64 23.84 -26.26
C PRO A 10 40.06 23.31 -24.94
N LYS A 11 40.93 23.09 -23.95
CA LYS A 11 40.55 22.61 -22.62
C LYS A 11 39.54 23.51 -21.90
N ASP A 12 39.61 24.83 -22.10
CA ASP A 12 38.75 25.79 -21.42
C ASP A 12 37.33 25.69 -22.01
N VAL A 13 37.24 25.56 -23.34
CA VAL A 13 35.97 25.33 -24.05
C VAL A 13 35.36 23.99 -23.63
N TRP A 14 36.14 22.93 -23.56
CA TRP A 14 35.66 21.60 -23.19
C TRP A 14 35.13 21.58 -21.74
N ALA A 15 35.84 22.21 -20.80
CA ALA A 15 35.38 22.33 -19.42
C ALA A 15 34.07 23.14 -19.31
N ALA A 16 33.94 24.21 -20.10
CA ALA A 16 32.70 25.00 -20.15
C ALA A 16 31.52 24.19 -20.75
N CYS A 17 31.77 23.38 -21.79
CA CYS A 17 30.77 22.48 -22.36
C CYS A 17 30.33 21.41 -21.37
N ASP A 18 31.28 20.77 -20.67
CA ASP A 18 30.98 19.76 -19.65
C ASP A 18 30.16 20.35 -18.50
N ALA A 19 30.51 21.55 -18.03
CA ALA A 19 29.76 22.24 -16.98
C ALA A 19 28.31 22.56 -17.40
N LEU A 20 28.11 23.01 -18.64
CA LEU A 20 26.77 23.26 -19.20
C LEU A 20 25.96 21.95 -19.29
N LEU A 21 26.59 20.87 -19.79
CA LEU A 21 25.94 19.57 -19.90
C LEU A 21 25.50 19.03 -18.53
N LEU A 22 26.34 19.15 -17.50
CA LEU A 22 26.02 18.76 -16.12
C LEU A 22 24.88 19.59 -15.52
N ALA A 23 24.75 20.85 -15.93
CA ALA A 23 23.63 21.72 -15.55
C ALA A 23 22.33 21.40 -16.32
N GLY A 24 22.32 20.39 -17.19
CA GLY A 24 21.17 20.06 -18.05
C GLY A 24 20.97 21.03 -19.21
N GLU A 25 21.96 21.88 -19.50
CA GLU A 25 21.92 22.85 -20.58
C GLU A 25 22.67 22.35 -21.80
N ARG A 26 22.08 22.52 -23.00
CA ARG A 26 22.78 22.25 -24.26
C ARG A 26 23.97 23.22 -24.42
N PRO A 27 25.20 22.72 -24.61
CA PRO A 27 26.34 23.57 -24.96
C PRO A 27 26.15 24.17 -26.35
N THR A 28 26.09 25.50 -26.43
CA THR A 28 26.04 26.28 -27.67
C THR A 28 27.14 27.33 -27.67
N ILE A 29 27.51 27.84 -28.85
CA ILE A 29 28.57 28.85 -28.99
C ILE A 29 28.34 30.05 -28.06
N GLU A 30 27.10 30.54 -27.99
CA GLU A 30 26.75 31.68 -27.13
C GLU A 30 26.87 31.35 -25.64
N ARG A 31 26.41 30.18 -25.21
CA ARG A 31 26.44 29.76 -23.81
C ARG A 31 27.85 29.46 -23.32
N VAL A 32 28.65 28.79 -24.15
CA VAL A 32 30.06 28.54 -23.87
C VAL A 32 30.84 29.85 -23.75
N ARG A 33 30.59 30.81 -24.64
CA ARG A 33 31.21 32.14 -24.56
C ARG A 33 30.77 32.91 -23.32
N ARG A 34 29.49 32.82 -22.95
CA ARG A 34 28.96 33.41 -21.71
C ARG A 34 29.64 32.82 -20.49
N GLN A 35 29.79 31.49 -20.46
CA GLN A 35 30.47 30.77 -19.38
C GLN A 35 31.96 31.12 -19.27
N LEU A 36 32.63 31.32 -20.40
CA LEU A 36 34.06 31.68 -20.44
C LEU A 36 34.33 33.18 -20.25
N GLY A 37 33.34 34.04 -20.45
CA GLY A 37 33.47 35.50 -20.40
C GLY A 37 34.37 36.10 -21.50
N ARG A 38 34.82 35.29 -22.47
CA ARG A 38 35.74 35.70 -23.55
C ARG A 38 35.62 34.77 -24.76
N GLY A 39 36.13 35.23 -25.91
CA GLY A 39 36.25 34.42 -27.13
C GLY A 39 35.42 34.89 -28.30
N SER A 40 35.97 34.76 -29.50
CA SER A 40 35.22 35.00 -30.73
C SER A 40 34.40 33.76 -31.09
N PRO A 41 33.21 33.92 -31.73
CA PRO A 41 32.43 32.79 -32.25
C PRO A 41 33.26 31.86 -33.14
N ASN A 42 34.14 32.44 -33.97
CA ASN A 42 35.01 31.72 -34.89
C ASN A 42 36.05 30.85 -34.19
N THR A 43 36.42 31.18 -32.94
CA THR A 43 37.35 30.38 -32.13
C THR A 43 36.63 29.27 -31.37
N VAL A 44 35.41 29.52 -30.89
CA VAL A 44 34.65 28.56 -30.07
C VAL A 44 33.94 27.51 -30.92
N SER A 45 33.46 27.87 -32.12
CA SER A 45 32.75 26.95 -33.02
C SER A 45 33.54 25.65 -33.28
N PRO A 46 34.78 25.67 -33.80
CA PRO A 46 35.49 24.43 -34.09
C PRO A 46 35.82 23.60 -32.84
N LEU A 47 36.03 24.25 -31.69
CA LEU A 47 36.33 23.57 -30.43
C LEU A 47 35.08 22.94 -29.80
N LEU A 48 33.91 23.55 -30.01
CA LEU A 48 32.63 23.00 -29.60
C LEU A 48 32.26 21.79 -30.46
N ASP A 49 32.48 21.87 -31.77
CA ASP A 49 32.23 20.75 -32.70
C ASP A 49 33.14 19.55 -32.36
N ASP A 50 34.41 19.80 -32.08
CA ASP A 50 35.38 18.80 -31.64
C ASP A 50 34.97 18.15 -30.30
N TRP A 51 34.44 18.93 -29.36
CA TRP A 51 33.88 18.42 -28.11
C TRP A 51 32.67 17.49 -28.33
N TYR A 52 31.72 17.87 -29.19
CA TYR A 52 30.56 17.02 -29.52
C TYR A 52 30.97 15.72 -30.23
N HIS A 53 32.00 15.78 -31.09
CA HIS A 53 32.55 14.59 -31.77
C HIS A 53 33.06 13.55 -30.76
N HIS A 54 33.76 14.01 -29.71
CA HIS A 54 34.31 13.15 -28.66
C HIS A 54 33.29 12.76 -27.57
N LEU A 55 32.19 13.51 -27.42
CA LEU A 55 31.18 13.26 -26.39
C LEU A 55 30.58 11.85 -26.49
N GLY A 56 30.27 11.39 -27.71
CA GLY A 56 29.68 10.07 -27.92
C GLY A 56 30.58 8.92 -27.45
N GLY A 57 31.91 9.07 -27.55
CA GLY A 57 32.88 8.09 -27.03
C GLY A 57 32.94 8.11 -25.50
N ARG A 58 32.93 9.31 -24.90
CA ARG A 58 32.96 9.49 -23.44
C ARG A 58 31.70 8.97 -22.76
N LEU A 59 30.52 9.14 -23.35
CA LEU A 59 29.26 8.62 -22.81
C LEU A 59 29.18 7.08 -22.91
N LYS A 60 29.85 6.48 -23.90
CA LYS A 60 29.91 5.02 -24.08
C LYS A 60 30.94 4.35 -23.19
N ASP A 61 31.88 5.11 -22.61
CA ASP A 61 32.87 4.58 -21.68
C ASP A 61 32.24 4.44 -20.29
N PRO A 62 32.02 3.20 -19.79
CA PRO A 62 31.50 2.96 -18.44
C PRO A 62 32.40 3.53 -17.33
N GLY A 63 33.67 3.82 -17.64
CA GLY A 63 34.63 4.44 -16.74
C GLY A 63 34.51 5.96 -16.65
N ALA A 64 33.86 6.64 -17.61
CA ALA A 64 33.75 8.11 -17.61
C ALA A 64 32.87 8.66 -16.47
N PHE A 65 31.96 7.84 -15.94
CA PHE A 65 31.18 8.10 -14.72
C PHE A 65 31.42 7.04 -13.64
N GLY A 66 32.40 6.16 -13.86
CA GLY A 66 32.78 5.08 -12.96
C GLY A 66 33.70 5.56 -11.84
N VAL A 67 34.06 4.64 -10.96
CA VAL A 67 35.03 4.88 -9.88
C VAL A 67 36.32 5.44 -10.50
N PRO A 68 36.88 6.55 -9.97
CA PRO A 68 38.14 7.10 -10.45
C PRO A 68 39.22 6.01 -10.59
N PRO A 69 40.02 6.02 -11.67
CA PRO A 69 40.99 4.96 -11.96
C PRO A 69 42.06 4.77 -10.89
N ASP A 70 42.19 5.72 -9.96
CA ASP A 70 43.13 5.75 -8.83
C ASP A 70 42.59 5.13 -7.53
N VAL A 71 41.33 4.66 -7.48
CA VAL A 71 40.83 3.97 -6.29
C VAL A 71 41.46 2.58 -6.17
N PRO A 72 42.01 2.18 -5.01
CA PRO A 72 42.53 0.82 -4.83
C PRO A 72 41.43 -0.25 -4.95
N GLU A 73 41.76 -1.39 -5.54
CA GLU A 73 40.82 -2.52 -5.69
C GLU A 73 40.16 -2.97 -4.38
N PRO A 74 40.87 -3.04 -3.23
CA PRO A 74 40.23 -3.38 -1.95
C PRO A 74 39.11 -2.41 -1.54
N VAL A 75 39.25 -1.12 -1.86
CA VAL A 75 38.25 -0.10 -1.55
C VAL A 75 37.01 -0.28 -2.43
N ARG A 76 37.20 -0.60 -3.72
CA ARG A 76 36.08 -0.91 -4.62
C ARG A 76 35.29 -2.13 -4.16
N GLN A 77 35.99 -3.18 -3.74
CA GLN A 77 35.36 -4.40 -3.25
C GLN A 77 34.58 -4.13 -1.95
N ALA A 78 35.15 -3.38 -1.02
CA ALA A 78 34.46 -2.98 0.21
C ALA A 78 33.20 -2.16 -0.08
N ALA A 79 33.28 -1.18 -0.99
CA ALA A 79 32.12 -0.37 -1.37
C ALA A 79 31.00 -1.20 -2.00
N ARG A 80 31.34 -2.15 -2.90
CA ARG A 80 30.38 -3.08 -3.48
C ARG A 80 29.72 -3.94 -2.40
N HIS A 81 30.53 -4.49 -1.50
CA HIS A 81 30.03 -5.31 -0.40
C HIS A 81 29.08 -4.54 0.51
N PHE A 82 29.44 -3.31 0.91
CA PHE A 82 28.54 -2.47 1.71
C PHE A 82 27.24 -2.17 1.00
N TRP A 83 27.28 -1.92 -0.31
CA TRP A 83 26.08 -1.69 -1.10
C TRP A 83 25.18 -2.93 -1.18
N GLU A 84 25.76 -4.12 -1.35
CA GLU A 84 25.03 -5.39 -1.36
C GLU A 84 24.38 -5.66 0.01
N VAL A 85 25.12 -5.47 1.09
CA VAL A 85 24.62 -5.63 2.46
C VAL A 85 23.50 -4.62 2.76
N ALA A 86 23.71 -3.34 2.43
CA ALA A 86 22.70 -2.30 2.65
C ALA A 86 21.39 -2.60 1.90
N GLN A 87 21.48 -3.08 0.66
CA GLN A 87 20.30 -3.49 -0.09
C GLN A 87 19.63 -4.73 0.50
N ALA A 88 20.41 -5.71 0.98
CA ALA A 88 19.86 -6.89 1.62
C ALA A 88 19.12 -6.53 2.92
N GLU A 89 19.69 -5.67 3.76
CA GLU A 89 19.03 -5.16 4.97
C GLU A 89 17.78 -4.35 4.65
N ALA A 90 17.84 -3.43 3.66
CA ALA A 90 16.67 -2.67 3.25
C ALA A 90 15.52 -3.57 2.76
N ARG A 91 15.83 -4.66 2.03
CA ARG A 91 14.82 -5.64 1.61
C ARG A 91 14.22 -6.39 2.80
N ARG A 92 15.06 -6.84 3.74
CA ARG A 92 14.60 -7.50 4.98
C ARG A 92 13.68 -6.60 5.80
N ASP A 93 14.03 -5.33 5.96
CA ASP A 93 13.22 -4.33 6.66
C ASP A 93 11.84 -4.17 6.02
N VAL A 94 11.77 -4.10 4.69
CA VAL A 94 10.50 -4.00 3.95
C VAL A 94 9.68 -5.27 4.12
N ASP A 95 10.29 -6.44 3.92
CA ASP A 95 9.61 -7.73 4.05
C ASP A 95 9.05 -7.93 5.47
N GLN A 96 9.83 -7.55 6.49
CA GLN A 96 9.41 -7.61 7.88
C GLN A 96 8.24 -6.67 8.16
N ARG A 97 8.28 -5.42 7.68
CA ARG A 97 7.16 -4.48 7.84
C ARG A 97 5.89 -4.97 7.17
N VAL A 98 5.99 -5.53 5.97
CA VAL A 98 4.85 -6.11 5.25
C VAL A 98 4.29 -7.32 6.00
N PHE A 99 5.16 -8.17 6.54
CA PHE A 99 4.75 -9.31 7.36
C PHE A 99 4.02 -8.86 8.63
N ASP A 100 4.59 -7.92 9.38
CA ASP A 100 4.02 -7.39 10.62
C ASP A 100 2.65 -6.75 10.38
N GLU A 101 2.50 -6.01 9.28
CA GLU A 101 1.21 -5.39 8.92
C GLU A 101 0.16 -6.45 8.60
N ARG A 102 0.50 -7.46 7.77
CA ARG A 102 -0.40 -8.58 7.47
C ARG A 102 -0.80 -9.36 8.72
N LEU A 103 0.14 -9.53 9.64
CA LEU A 103 -0.14 -10.21 10.92
C LEU A 103 -1.13 -9.39 11.76
N ARG A 104 -0.96 -8.06 11.84
CA ARG A 104 -1.93 -7.19 12.52
C ARG A 104 -3.31 -7.24 11.88
N GLU A 105 -3.40 -7.14 10.55
CA GLU A 105 -4.67 -7.21 9.82
C GLU A 105 -5.38 -8.55 10.07
N ALA A 106 -4.63 -9.66 10.00
CA ALA A 106 -5.17 -10.99 10.27
C ALA A 106 -5.68 -11.14 11.72
N MET A 107 -4.93 -10.61 12.69
CA MET A 107 -5.36 -10.60 14.10
C MET A 107 -6.61 -9.76 14.31
N ALA A 108 -6.67 -8.56 13.72
CA ALA A 108 -7.84 -7.69 13.81
C ALA A 108 -9.08 -8.34 13.19
N ALA A 109 -8.93 -8.99 12.03
CA ALA A 109 -10.00 -9.74 11.39
C ALA A 109 -10.47 -10.92 12.24
N ALA A 110 -9.55 -11.66 12.87
CA ALA A 110 -9.88 -12.76 13.77
C ALA A 110 -10.67 -12.28 15.00
N VAL A 111 -10.26 -11.17 15.62
CA VAL A 111 -10.97 -10.56 16.76
C VAL A 111 -12.38 -10.14 16.33
N ALA A 112 -12.51 -9.40 15.22
CA ALA A 112 -13.82 -8.96 14.71
C ALA A 112 -14.75 -10.15 14.39
N ASN A 113 -14.21 -11.24 13.85
CA ASN A 113 -15.00 -12.44 13.58
C ASN A 113 -15.49 -13.10 14.87
N VAL A 114 -14.63 -13.22 15.90
CA VAL A 114 -15.03 -13.77 17.21
C VAL A 114 -16.10 -12.88 17.86
N GLU A 115 -15.98 -11.57 17.79
CA GLU A 115 -16.98 -10.63 18.30
C GLU A 115 -18.32 -10.76 17.56
N ALA A 116 -18.29 -10.86 16.23
CA ALA A 116 -19.50 -11.05 15.43
C ALA A 116 -20.20 -12.39 15.74
N GLU A 117 -19.44 -13.47 15.94
CA GLU A 117 -20.00 -14.76 16.32
C GLU A 117 -20.59 -14.74 17.74
N LYS A 118 -19.96 -14.04 18.69
CA LYS A 118 -20.53 -13.83 20.03
C LYS A 118 -21.83 -13.05 19.99
N GLU A 119 -21.91 -12.00 19.19
CA GLU A 119 -23.14 -11.21 19.03
C GLU A 119 -24.25 -12.05 18.41
N ARG A 120 -23.95 -12.84 17.37
CA ARG A 120 -24.92 -13.77 16.76
C ARG A 120 -25.42 -14.80 17.77
N ALA A 121 -24.53 -15.36 18.58
CA ALA A 121 -24.90 -16.29 19.63
C ALA A 121 -25.81 -15.63 20.68
N ALA A 122 -25.48 -14.41 21.13
CA ALA A 122 -26.31 -13.67 22.08
C ALA A 122 -27.72 -13.37 21.54
N ILE A 123 -27.82 -12.98 20.27
CA ILE A 123 -29.11 -12.77 19.59
C ILE A 123 -29.89 -14.09 19.50
N ALA A 124 -29.22 -15.18 19.14
CA ALA A 124 -29.85 -16.50 19.04
C ALA A 124 -30.36 -16.99 20.42
N ASP A 125 -29.58 -16.81 21.48
CA ASP A 125 -29.94 -17.17 22.85
C ASP A 125 -31.15 -16.35 23.34
N ALA A 126 -31.16 -15.04 23.08
CA ALA A 126 -32.29 -14.17 23.39
C ALA A 126 -33.57 -14.60 22.64
N ALA A 127 -33.45 -14.87 21.34
CA ALA A 127 -34.57 -15.36 20.53
C ALA A 127 -35.09 -16.73 21.01
N ALA A 128 -34.19 -17.64 21.39
CA ALA A 128 -34.55 -18.94 21.95
C ALA A 128 -35.28 -18.81 23.28
N PHE A 129 -34.82 -17.91 24.17
CA PHE A 129 -35.48 -17.63 25.43
C PHE A 129 -36.89 -17.06 25.23
N GLU A 130 -37.05 -16.10 24.32
CA GLU A 130 -38.38 -15.56 23.98
C GLU A 130 -39.31 -16.62 23.38
N ALA A 131 -38.80 -17.46 22.48
CA ALA A 131 -39.56 -18.54 21.88
C ALA A 131 -40.02 -19.56 22.92
N ALA A 132 -39.14 -19.95 23.86
CA ALA A 132 -39.48 -20.83 24.97
C ALA A 132 -40.58 -20.20 25.86
N GLY A 133 -40.45 -18.91 26.20
CA GLY A 133 -41.48 -18.19 26.97
C GLY A 133 -42.83 -18.12 26.25
N LYS A 134 -42.85 -17.91 24.93
CA LYS A 134 -44.07 -17.95 24.10
C LYS A 134 -44.68 -19.37 24.09
N ALA A 135 -43.86 -20.40 23.93
CA ALA A 135 -44.32 -21.79 23.92
C ALA A 135 -45.00 -22.17 25.24
N VAL A 136 -44.41 -21.81 26.38
CA VAL A 136 -45.02 -22.04 27.71
C VAL A 136 -46.36 -21.32 27.86
N ARG A 137 -46.46 -20.06 27.41
CA ARG A 137 -47.74 -19.32 27.45
C ARG A 137 -48.82 -19.98 26.59
N LEU A 138 -48.49 -20.38 25.36
CA LEU A 138 -49.42 -21.06 24.46
C LEU A 138 -49.86 -22.42 25.02
N GLN A 139 -48.94 -23.18 25.64
CA GLN A 139 -49.28 -24.44 26.31
C GLN A 139 -50.25 -24.21 27.47
N ALA A 140 -50.05 -23.16 28.28
CA ALA A 140 -50.96 -22.81 29.36
C ALA A 140 -52.35 -22.37 28.84
N GLU A 141 -52.40 -21.62 27.74
CA GLU A 141 -53.66 -21.25 27.09
C GLU A 141 -54.40 -22.46 26.53
N LEU A 142 -53.71 -23.38 25.86
CA LEU A 142 -54.28 -24.64 25.37
C LEU A 142 -54.85 -25.48 26.52
N ALA A 143 -54.09 -25.68 27.60
CA ALA A 143 -54.56 -26.41 28.77
C ALA A 143 -55.82 -25.78 29.39
N ARG A 144 -55.90 -24.44 29.46
CA ARG A 144 -57.10 -23.73 29.92
C ARG A 144 -58.29 -23.95 28.98
N ARG A 145 -58.06 -23.97 27.66
CA ARG A 145 -59.11 -24.22 26.65
C ARG A 145 -59.61 -25.65 26.72
N ASP A 146 -58.72 -26.62 26.88
CA ASP A 146 -59.07 -28.03 27.03
C ASP A 146 -59.91 -28.27 28.29
N ALA A 147 -59.54 -27.64 29.41
CA ALA A 147 -60.32 -27.69 30.65
C ALA A 147 -61.72 -27.08 30.47
N ALA A 148 -61.83 -25.90 29.85
CA ALA A 148 -63.11 -25.25 29.58
C ALA A 148 -63.99 -26.07 28.62
N LEU A 149 -63.41 -26.73 27.62
CA LEU A 149 -64.12 -27.63 26.71
C LEU A 149 -64.61 -28.89 27.44
N ALA A 150 -63.81 -29.44 28.35
CA ALA A 150 -64.22 -30.59 29.16
C ALA A 150 -65.40 -30.22 30.09
N GLU A 151 -65.34 -29.06 30.74
CA GLU A 151 -66.43 -28.55 31.58
C GLU A 151 -67.71 -28.28 30.76
N ALA A 152 -67.59 -27.66 29.59
CA ALA A 152 -68.74 -27.43 28.70
C ALA A 152 -69.39 -28.74 28.24
N ARG A 153 -68.59 -29.77 27.92
CA ARG A 153 -69.09 -31.11 27.57
C ARG A 153 -69.83 -31.75 28.74
N GLN A 154 -69.27 -31.70 29.94
CA GLN A 154 -69.94 -32.21 31.16
C GLN A 154 -71.28 -31.51 31.39
N ARG A 155 -71.33 -30.19 31.19
CA ARG A 155 -72.57 -29.41 31.33
C ARG A 155 -73.63 -29.78 30.30
N ILE A 156 -73.23 -30.01 29.05
CA ILE A 156 -74.13 -30.48 27.99
C ILE A 156 -74.68 -31.86 28.38
N ASP A 157 -73.82 -32.79 28.80
CA ASP A 157 -74.23 -34.13 29.20
C ASP A 157 -75.21 -34.11 30.39
N GLU A 158 -74.96 -33.25 31.39
CA GLU A 158 -75.87 -33.03 32.52
C GLU A 158 -77.24 -32.51 32.06
N LEU A 159 -77.26 -31.41 31.28
CA LEU A 159 -78.51 -30.82 30.79
C LEU A 159 -79.30 -31.78 29.89
N SER A 160 -78.61 -32.59 29.07
CA SER A 160 -79.24 -33.62 28.25
C SER A 160 -79.90 -34.71 29.10
N ARG A 161 -79.29 -35.13 30.22
CA ARG A 161 -79.90 -36.06 31.17
C ARG A 161 -81.12 -35.44 31.84
N GLU A 162 -81.02 -34.20 32.33
CA GLU A 162 -82.13 -33.49 32.96
C GLU A 162 -83.33 -33.31 32.02
N LEU A 163 -83.08 -32.99 30.75
CA LEU A 163 -84.12 -32.89 29.72
C LEU A 163 -84.76 -34.26 29.47
N SER A 164 -83.97 -35.32 29.31
CA SER A 164 -84.49 -36.68 29.13
C SER A 164 -85.38 -37.13 30.29
N ASP A 165 -85.00 -36.81 31.53
CA ASP A 165 -85.79 -37.12 32.72
C ASP A 165 -87.10 -36.30 32.78
N ARG A 166 -87.10 -35.05 32.28
CA ARG A 166 -88.30 -34.18 32.25
C ARG A 166 -89.24 -34.46 31.07
N THR A 167 -88.71 -34.92 29.93
CA THR A 167 -89.51 -35.32 28.76
C THR A 167 -89.88 -36.79 28.77
N GLY A 168 -89.50 -37.55 29.80
CA GLY A 168 -89.93 -38.93 30.06
C GLY A 168 -91.39 -39.04 30.50
N LEU A 169 -92.29 -38.66 29.59
CA LEU A 169 -93.62 -39.21 29.32
C LEU A 169 -93.62 -39.65 27.86
#